data_AF-A0A7T2PIY3-F1
#
_entry.id   AF-A0A7T2PIY3-F1
#
_cell.length_a   1.000
_cell.length_b   1.000
_cell.length_c   1.000
_cell.angle_alpha   90.00
_cell.angle_beta   90.00
_cell.angle_gamma   90.00
#
_symmetry.space_group_name_H-M   'P 1'
#
loop_
_entity.id
_entity.type
_entity.pdbx_description
1 polymer ?
#
loop_
_entity_poly.entity_id
_entity_poly.type
_entity_poly.pdbx_seq_one_letter_code
_entity_poly.pdbx_strand_id
1 'polypeptide(L)'
;MTIKAFVHTTQRELKDVLGISLKRSHIYEMIAAAYGYSTYASLQADAILLSNTKWQVALDVSAIEARANILGISIPELAAQKLATSLVQAGIISLRVKEILRNRLNDDYITQLYIQSNQLHPNSTTASRFSSSDHYAGELMSMFKQNEFNSPLVHQGLVQLSAFADRNASSFTDFELHQKLYRIASGFNGADINALVDTDKERYIYWYHHLKKAAMSFDMDAVFELASHGLDSSLYIGYMGGSKRSESIAIECETRGMVVNAYYWWIVSAINGSVDAIYKLVSDYDKENSFRCWVWIFLAKELGFDLLTSTDTTTSYDMHSGDESYTFSLPGKILPALTPPDVDTSISNMAQQLAYKLYAQYLEDDIFFEEYTHNE
;
A
#
# COMPACT_ATOMS: atom_id res chain seq x y z
N MET A 1 -22.11 17.57 10.92
CA MET A 1 -21.18 18.29 11.82
C MET A 1 -19.82 17.62 11.73
N THR A 2 -18.69 18.32 11.70
CA THR A 2 -17.36 17.66 11.69
C THR A 2 -16.87 17.38 13.11
N ILE A 3 -15.95 16.43 13.29
CA ILE A 3 -15.33 16.16 14.60
C ILE A 3 -14.62 17.40 15.15
N LYS A 4 -13.97 18.21 14.29
CA LYS A 4 -13.34 19.47 14.69
C LYS A 4 -14.38 20.48 15.22
N ALA A 5 -15.53 20.58 14.55
CA ALA A 5 -16.63 21.44 14.99
C ALA A 5 -17.21 20.95 16.32
N PHE A 6 -17.41 19.64 16.47
CA PHE A 6 -17.84 19.02 17.73
C PHE A 6 -16.89 19.38 18.88
N VAL A 7 -15.59 19.12 18.74
CA VAL A 7 -14.59 19.42 19.77
C VAL A 7 -14.60 20.90 20.16
N HIS A 8 -14.73 21.80 19.18
CA HIS A 8 -14.82 23.23 19.44
C HIS A 8 -16.09 23.62 20.22
N THR A 9 -17.24 23.08 19.84
CA THR A 9 -18.51 23.32 20.52
C THR A 9 -18.48 22.76 21.94
N THR A 10 -18.05 21.51 22.12
CA THR A 10 -17.93 20.88 23.43
C THR A 10 -16.94 21.59 24.34
N GLN A 11 -15.83 22.11 23.80
CA GLN A 11 -14.89 22.94 24.55
C GLN A 11 -15.57 24.18 25.12
N ARG A 12 -16.39 24.86 24.32
CA ARG A 12 -17.12 26.05 24.72
C ARG A 12 -18.18 25.72 25.76
N GLU A 13 -18.97 24.67 25.53
CA GLU A 13 -19.99 24.22 26.49
C GLU A 13 -19.41 23.82 27.84
N LEU A 14 -18.30 23.08 27.87
CA LEU A 14 -17.63 22.70 29.13
C LEU A 14 -17.09 23.92 29.87
N LYS A 15 -16.62 24.94 29.15
CA LYS A 15 -16.20 26.21 29.75
C LYS A 15 -17.40 26.98 30.32
N ASP A 16 -18.48 27.09 29.57
CA ASP A 16 -19.64 27.91 29.95
C ASP A 16 -20.46 27.27 31.07
N VAL A 17 -20.61 25.94 31.06
CA VAL A 17 -21.44 25.21 32.04
C VAL A 17 -20.66 24.85 33.30
N LEU A 18 -19.38 24.48 33.17
CA LEU A 18 -18.58 23.96 34.29
C LEU A 18 -17.49 24.93 34.77
N GLY A 19 -17.27 26.05 34.07
CA GLY A 19 -16.17 26.98 34.37
C GLY A 19 -14.78 26.40 34.07
N ILE A 20 -14.70 25.27 33.37
CA ILE A 20 -13.44 24.54 33.15
C ILE A 20 -12.78 25.02 31.86
N SER A 21 -11.57 25.55 31.96
CA SER A 21 -10.77 25.92 30.79
C SER A 21 -10.00 24.70 30.26
N LEU A 22 -10.48 24.11 29.17
CA LEU A 22 -9.85 22.94 28.53
C LEU A 22 -9.14 23.33 27.23
N LYS A 23 -8.00 22.68 26.95
CA LYS A 23 -7.41 22.67 25.61
C LYS A 23 -8.19 21.72 24.70
N ARG A 24 -8.25 21.99 23.40
CA ARG A 24 -8.89 21.09 22.42
C ARG A 24 -8.24 19.70 22.42
N SER A 25 -6.93 19.62 22.64
CA SER A 25 -6.20 18.35 22.77
C SER A 25 -6.72 17.48 23.91
N HIS A 26 -7.16 18.08 25.03
CA HIS A 26 -7.72 17.31 26.15
C HIS A 26 -9.02 16.59 25.76
N ILE A 27 -9.87 17.25 24.96
CA ILE A 27 -11.12 16.65 24.48
C ILE A 27 -10.80 15.50 23.52
N TYR A 28 -9.83 15.64 22.62
CA TYR A 28 -9.40 14.55 21.74
C TYR A 28 -8.89 13.32 22.53
N GLU A 29 -8.09 13.53 23.56
CA GLU A 29 -7.63 12.46 24.45
C GLU A 29 -8.79 11.78 25.20
N MET A 30 -9.76 12.55 25.67
CA MET A 30 -10.96 12.02 26.31
C MET A 30 -11.86 11.26 25.32
N ILE A 31 -11.97 11.70 24.07
CA ILE A 31 -12.65 10.96 22.99
C ILE A 31 -11.94 9.62 22.75
N ALA A 32 -10.61 9.60 22.73
CA ALA A 32 -9.85 8.37 22.57
C ALA A 32 -10.15 7.38 23.70
N ALA A 33 -10.14 7.86 24.95
CA ALA A 33 -10.49 7.06 26.11
C ALA A 33 -11.93 6.52 26.07
N ALA A 34 -12.89 7.32 25.58
CA ALA A 34 -14.29 6.90 25.41
C ALA A 34 -14.46 5.65 24.55
N TYR A 35 -13.60 5.51 23.54
CA TYR A 35 -13.56 4.35 22.64
C TYR A 35 -12.48 3.33 23.00
N GLY A 36 -11.89 3.42 24.20
CA GLY A 36 -10.94 2.41 24.71
C GLY A 36 -9.49 2.58 24.26
N TYR A 37 -9.13 3.68 23.61
CA TYR A 37 -7.75 3.97 23.19
C TYR A 37 -6.94 4.66 24.29
N SER A 38 -5.64 4.38 24.33
CA SER A 38 -4.72 4.93 25.34
C SER A 38 -4.32 6.38 25.05
N THR A 39 -4.36 6.80 23.78
CA THR A 39 -4.11 8.17 23.33
C THR A 39 -4.90 8.48 22.07
N TYR A 40 -5.09 9.77 21.75
CA TYR A 40 -5.71 10.13 20.47
C TYR A 40 -4.86 9.73 19.26
N ALA A 41 -3.54 9.75 19.39
CA ALA A 41 -2.65 9.24 18.34
C ALA A 41 -2.90 7.75 18.05
N SER A 42 -3.06 6.92 19.10
CA SER A 42 -3.38 5.50 18.93
C SER A 42 -4.74 5.26 18.27
N LEU A 43 -5.73 6.11 18.56
CA LEU A 43 -7.03 6.08 17.87
C LEU A 43 -6.86 6.42 16.39
N GLN A 44 -6.12 7.48 16.06
CA GLN A 44 -5.90 7.91 14.68
C GLN A 44 -5.09 6.92 13.82
N ALA A 45 -4.32 6.03 14.46
CA ALA A 45 -3.54 4.99 13.82
C ALA A 45 -4.34 3.69 13.54
N ASP A 46 -5.46 3.46 14.22
CA ASP A 46 -6.25 2.22 14.10
C ASP A 46 -7.69 2.44 13.57
N ALA A 47 -8.28 3.61 13.81
CA ALA A 47 -9.69 3.87 13.57
C ALA A 47 -10.00 5.22 12.92
N ILE A 48 -11.21 5.30 12.35
CA ILE A 48 -11.83 6.54 11.88
C ILE A 48 -12.97 6.97 12.81
N LEU A 49 -13.29 8.26 12.82
CA LEU A 49 -14.42 8.82 13.55
C LEU A 49 -15.51 9.30 12.59
N LEU A 50 -16.71 8.76 12.77
CA LEU A 50 -17.91 9.20 12.06
C LEU A 50 -18.79 10.01 13.01
N SER A 51 -19.69 10.82 12.46
CA SER A 51 -20.58 11.69 13.21
C SER A 51 -21.96 11.73 12.55
N ASN A 52 -22.97 12.20 13.26
CA ASN A 52 -24.35 12.20 12.80
C ASN A 52 -24.83 10.79 12.39
N THR A 53 -24.26 9.75 12.99
CA THR A 53 -24.65 8.37 12.74
C THR A 53 -25.90 8.04 13.55
N LYS A 54 -26.72 7.11 13.05
CA LYS A 54 -27.83 6.52 13.82
C LYS A 54 -27.34 5.35 14.70
N TRP A 55 -26.07 5.01 14.58
CA TRP A 55 -25.44 3.87 15.21
C TRP A 55 -25.16 4.16 16.68
N GLN A 56 -25.40 3.18 17.53
CA GLN A 56 -25.24 3.32 18.97
C GLN A 56 -24.11 2.42 19.45
N VAL A 57 -23.14 3.03 20.12
CA VAL A 57 -21.97 2.35 20.65
C VAL A 57 -21.88 2.64 22.14
N ALA A 58 -21.55 1.62 22.92
CA ALA A 58 -21.32 1.79 24.35
C ALA A 58 -20.02 2.59 24.56
N LEU A 59 -20.10 3.69 25.31
CA LEU A 59 -18.94 4.51 25.68
C LEU A 59 -18.43 4.10 27.06
N ASP A 60 -17.11 4.06 27.23
CA ASP A 60 -16.48 3.82 28.54
C ASP A 60 -16.35 5.14 29.31
N VAL A 61 -17.43 5.54 29.99
CA VAL A 61 -17.48 6.79 30.76
C VAL A 61 -16.42 6.82 31.87
N SER A 62 -16.16 5.68 32.51
CA SER A 62 -15.12 5.55 33.53
C SER A 62 -13.71 5.79 32.97
N ALA A 63 -13.43 5.34 31.73
CA ALA A 63 -12.18 5.65 31.05
C ALA A 63 -12.05 7.14 30.70
N ILE A 64 -13.15 7.79 30.30
CA ILE A 64 -13.18 9.24 30.06
C ILE A 64 -12.83 9.99 31.35
N GLU A 65 -13.44 9.61 32.47
CA GLU A 65 -13.19 10.21 33.79
C GLU A 65 -11.73 10.01 34.22
N ALA A 66 -11.20 8.80 34.11
CA ALA A 66 -9.81 8.51 34.41
C ALA A 66 -8.85 9.37 33.56
N ARG A 67 -9.17 9.55 32.26
CA ARG A 67 -8.40 10.42 31.37
C ARG A 67 -8.50 11.89 31.77
N ALA A 68 -9.69 12.36 32.13
CA ALA A 68 -9.90 13.72 32.62
C ALA A 68 -9.07 14.02 33.87
N ASN A 69 -9.01 13.06 34.80
CA ASN A 69 -8.21 13.17 36.02
C ASN A 69 -6.70 13.27 35.68
N ILE A 70 -6.18 12.41 34.80
CA ILE A 70 -4.78 12.45 34.35
C ILE A 70 -4.43 13.79 33.69
N LEU A 71 -5.36 14.40 32.96
CA LEU A 71 -5.19 15.69 32.30
C LEU A 71 -5.33 16.89 33.26
N GLY A 72 -5.53 16.65 34.55
CA GLY A 72 -5.64 17.70 35.58
C GLY A 72 -6.95 18.49 35.52
N ILE A 73 -8.02 17.90 35.01
CA ILE A 73 -9.35 18.54 34.95
C ILE A 73 -9.96 18.53 36.36
N SER A 74 -10.34 19.71 36.87
CA SER A 74 -10.79 19.89 38.26
C SER A 74 -12.05 19.10 38.65
N ILE A 75 -12.94 18.81 37.69
CA ILE A 75 -14.21 18.10 37.93
C ILE A 75 -14.35 16.98 36.88
N PRO A 76 -13.57 15.88 37.01
CA PRO A 76 -13.43 14.88 35.95
C PRO A 76 -14.73 14.10 35.69
N GLU A 77 -15.49 13.75 36.73
CA GLU A 77 -16.76 13.01 36.64
C GLU A 77 -17.80 13.78 35.80
N LEU A 78 -18.02 15.05 36.13
CA LEU A 78 -19.01 15.89 35.44
C LEU A 78 -18.59 16.20 34.00
N ALA A 79 -17.28 16.41 33.77
CA ALA A 79 -16.74 16.57 32.42
C ALA A 79 -16.91 15.30 31.58
N ALA A 80 -16.68 14.12 32.17
CA ALA A 80 -16.85 12.83 31.51
C ALA A 80 -18.30 12.56 31.13
N GLN A 81 -19.24 12.76 32.07
CA GLN A 81 -20.67 12.56 31.81
C GLN A 81 -21.19 13.50 30.72
N LYS A 82 -20.77 14.77 30.75
CA LYS A 82 -21.15 15.76 29.73
C LYS A 82 -20.57 15.39 28.36
N LEU A 83 -19.29 14.99 28.28
CA LEU A 83 -18.68 14.57 27.02
C LEU A 83 -19.37 13.32 26.45
N ALA A 84 -19.63 12.30 27.27
CA ALA A 84 -20.30 11.08 26.85
C ALA A 84 -21.69 11.38 26.28
N THR A 85 -22.46 12.24 26.96
CA THR A 85 -23.77 12.70 26.50
C THR A 85 -23.67 13.42 25.15
N SER A 86 -22.71 14.34 25.01
CA SER A 86 -22.46 15.06 23.76
C SER A 86 -22.04 14.14 22.62
N LEU A 87 -21.22 13.11 22.87
CA LEU A 87 -20.81 12.12 21.87
C LEU A 87 -22.00 11.34 21.32
N VAL A 88 -22.88 10.86 22.22
CA VAL A 88 -24.10 10.14 21.84
C VAL A 88 -25.05 11.04 21.05
N GLN A 89 -25.29 12.28 21.52
CA GLN A 89 -26.16 13.24 20.83
C GLN A 89 -25.63 13.63 19.44
N ALA A 90 -24.31 13.74 19.30
CA ALA A 90 -23.65 14.01 18.03
C ALA A 90 -23.58 12.77 17.11
N GLY A 91 -24.03 11.60 17.58
CA GLY A 91 -23.93 10.32 16.86
C GLY A 91 -22.49 9.99 16.47
N ILE A 92 -21.52 10.31 17.33
CA ILE A 92 -20.11 10.05 17.05
C ILE A 92 -19.78 8.60 17.40
N ILE A 93 -19.11 7.92 16.48
CA ILE A 93 -18.65 6.54 16.69
C ILE A 93 -17.22 6.37 16.17
N SER A 94 -16.53 5.36 16.70
CA SER A 94 -15.22 4.92 16.21
C SER A 94 -15.35 3.58 15.50
N LEU A 95 -14.82 3.50 14.28
CA LEU A 95 -14.76 2.28 13.49
C LEU A 95 -13.32 1.94 13.18
N ARG A 96 -12.90 0.71 13.50
CA ARG A 96 -11.56 0.22 13.21
C ARG A 96 -11.41 0.00 11.71
N VAL A 97 -10.35 0.56 11.13
CA VAL A 97 -10.14 0.48 9.67
C VAL A 97 -9.94 -0.96 9.24
N LYS A 98 -9.22 -1.76 10.03
CA LYS A 98 -9.03 -3.19 9.74
C LYS A 98 -10.35 -3.96 9.62
N GLU A 99 -11.36 -3.63 10.43
CA GLU A 99 -12.66 -4.32 10.41
C GLU A 99 -13.52 -3.85 9.25
N ILE A 100 -13.43 -2.57 8.87
CA ILE A 100 -14.07 -2.05 7.64
C ILE A 100 -13.55 -2.83 6.43
N LEU A 101 -12.24 -3.05 6.38
CA LEU A 101 -11.57 -3.75 5.26
C LEU A 101 -11.66 -5.28 5.34
N ARG A 102 -12.09 -5.85 6.47
CA ARG A 102 -12.16 -7.30 6.69
C ARG A 102 -13.20 -8.01 5.82
N ASN A 103 -14.29 -7.32 5.47
CA ASN A 103 -15.46 -7.89 4.76
C ASN A 103 -15.29 -8.07 3.23
N ARG A 104 -14.04 -8.32 2.79
CA ARG A 104 -13.71 -8.90 1.48
C ARG A 104 -12.84 -10.17 1.61
N LEU A 105 -12.39 -10.54 2.81
CA LEU A 105 -11.32 -11.51 3.07
C LEU A 105 -11.75 -12.98 3.17
N ASN A 106 -12.81 -13.39 2.47
CA ASN A 106 -13.01 -14.82 2.24
C ASN A 106 -12.26 -15.33 0.99
N ASP A 107 -11.66 -14.45 0.19
CA ASP A 107 -11.06 -14.88 -1.10
C ASP A 107 -9.53 -14.81 -1.20
N ASP A 108 -8.77 -14.28 -0.22
CA ASP A 108 -7.29 -14.19 -0.34
C ASP A 108 -6.53 -14.95 0.77
N TYR A 109 -5.88 -16.05 0.37
CA TYR A 109 -5.05 -16.94 1.19
C TYR A 109 -3.86 -16.23 1.85
N ILE A 110 -3.33 -15.16 1.24
CA ILE A 110 -2.19 -14.38 1.74
C ILE A 110 -2.57 -13.54 2.97
N THR A 111 -3.81 -13.08 3.08
CA THR A 111 -4.24 -12.31 4.26
C THR A 111 -4.41 -13.18 5.51
N GLN A 112 -4.68 -14.48 5.34
CA GLN A 112 -4.72 -15.43 6.46
C GLN A 112 -3.34 -15.60 7.12
N LEU A 113 -2.26 -15.53 6.34
CA LEU A 113 -0.88 -15.58 6.84
C LEU A 113 -0.48 -14.29 7.57
N TYR A 114 -0.93 -13.13 7.08
CA TYR A 114 -0.70 -11.83 7.74
C TYR A 114 -1.45 -11.68 9.07
N ILE A 115 -2.62 -12.32 9.20
CA ILE A 115 -3.39 -12.37 10.45
C ILE A 115 -2.70 -13.27 11.48
N GLN A 116 -1.94 -14.29 11.08
CA GLN A 116 -1.19 -15.13 12.01
C GLN A 116 0.05 -14.44 12.58
N SER A 117 0.75 -13.60 11.80
CA SER A 117 1.99 -12.96 12.25
C SER A 117 1.79 -11.73 13.14
N ASN A 118 0.67 -11.00 12.97
CA ASN A 118 0.35 -9.78 13.74
C ASN A 118 -0.69 -10.00 14.85
N GLN A 119 -0.87 -11.24 15.32
CA GLN A 119 -1.64 -11.45 16.55
C GLN A 119 -0.86 -10.89 17.73
N LEU A 120 -1.19 -9.66 18.12
CA LEU A 120 -0.94 -9.22 19.49
C LEU A 120 -1.57 -10.27 20.42
N HIS A 121 -0.72 -10.96 21.18
CA HIS A 121 -1.17 -11.92 22.19
C HIS A 121 -2.27 -11.26 23.04
N PRO A 122 -3.40 -11.94 23.26
CA PRO A 122 -4.55 -11.39 23.98
C PRO A 122 -4.27 -11.35 25.49
N ASN A 123 -3.30 -10.56 25.90
CA ASN A 123 -3.06 -10.23 27.30
C ASN A 123 -3.42 -8.77 27.52
N SER A 124 -4.72 -8.48 27.49
CA SER A 124 -5.34 -7.41 28.29
C SER A 124 -6.85 -7.39 28.04
N THR A 125 -7.57 -7.01 29.07
CA THR A 125 -9.01 -6.82 29.23
C THR A 125 -9.71 -5.88 28.22
N THR A 126 -9.07 -5.54 27.10
CA THR A 126 -9.51 -4.60 26.06
C THR A 126 -10.31 -5.26 24.93
N ALA A 127 -10.15 -6.57 24.68
CA ALA A 127 -10.78 -7.25 23.53
C ALA A 127 -12.32 -7.23 23.53
N SER A 128 -12.99 -7.13 24.68
CA SER A 128 -14.46 -7.10 24.74
C SER A 128 -15.09 -5.74 24.46
N ARG A 129 -14.33 -4.63 24.58
CA ARG A 129 -14.88 -3.26 24.49
C ARG A 129 -15.06 -2.78 23.05
N PHE A 130 -14.14 -3.17 22.17
CA PHE A 130 -14.14 -2.77 20.76
C PHE A 130 -15.13 -3.54 19.88
N SER A 131 -15.56 -4.73 20.31
CA SER A 131 -16.49 -5.57 19.54
C SER A 131 -17.85 -4.91 19.31
N SER A 132 -18.20 -3.88 20.08
CA SER A 132 -19.52 -3.22 20.04
C SER A 132 -19.70 -2.23 18.88
N SER A 133 -18.64 -1.84 18.16
CA SER A 133 -18.75 -1.00 16.97
C SER A 133 -18.33 -1.68 15.67
N ASP A 134 -17.67 -2.85 15.75
CA ASP A 134 -17.16 -3.55 14.57
C ASP A 134 -18.26 -4.04 13.62
N HIS A 135 -19.47 -4.34 14.11
CA HIS A 135 -20.57 -4.74 13.23
C HIS A 135 -21.02 -3.62 12.29
N TYR A 136 -20.90 -2.36 12.73
CA TYR A 136 -21.16 -1.18 11.89
C TYR A 136 -20.10 -0.97 10.80
N ALA A 137 -18.89 -1.52 10.99
CA ALA A 137 -17.87 -1.51 9.94
C ALA A 137 -18.34 -2.27 8.69
N GLY A 138 -19.06 -3.39 8.89
CA GLY A 138 -19.70 -4.13 7.80
C GLY A 138 -20.86 -3.40 7.15
N GLU A 139 -21.65 -2.66 7.93
CA GLU A 139 -22.74 -1.83 7.41
C GLU A 139 -22.21 -0.69 6.53
N LEU A 140 -21.19 0.05 6.99
CA LEU A 140 -20.52 1.08 6.18
C LEU A 140 -19.97 0.49 4.87
N MET A 141 -19.35 -0.68 4.94
CA MET A 141 -18.84 -1.39 3.76
C MET A 141 -19.97 -1.81 2.81
N SER A 142 -21.12 -2.23 3.33
CA SER A 142 -22.29 -2.53 2.51
C SER A 142 -22.79 -1.30 1.77
N MET A 143 -22.84 -0.14 2.43
CA MET A 143 -23.24 1.13 1.80
C MET A 143 -22.28 1.53 0.67
N PHE A 144 -20.97 1.33 0.85
CA PHE A 144 -19.98 1.51 -0.23
C PHE A 144 -20.28 0.58 -1.42
N LYS A 145 -20.53 -0.70 -1.17
CA LYS A 145 -20.85 -1.70 -2.22
C LYS A 145 -22.15 -1.38 -2.96
N GLN A 146 -23.12 -0.79 -2.29
CA GLN A 146 -24.40 -0.37 -2.87
C GLN A 146 -24.30 0.98 -3.61
N ASN A 147 -23.11 1.57 -3.69
CA ASN A 147 -22.83 2.82 -4.39
C ASN A 147 -23.65 4.02 -3.88
N GLU A 148 -23.95 4.05 -2.57
CA GLU A 148 -24.75 5.09 -1.92
C GLU A 148 -23.97 6.39 -1.64
N PHE A 149 -23.18 6.90 -2.59
CA PHE A 149 -22.26 8.02 -2.33
C PHE A 149 -22.93 9.37 -2.07
N ASN A 150 -24.22 9.49 -2.41
CA ASN A 150 -25.06 10.63 -2.01
C ASN A 150 -25.45 10.58 -0.53
N SER A 151 -25.20 9.47 0.17
CA SER A 151 -25.36 9.38 1.61
C SER A 151 -24.27 10.20 2.31
N PRO A 152 -24.62 11.16 3.18
CA PRO A 152 -23.64 11.95 3.93
C PRO A 152 -22.68 11.10 4.76
N LEU A 153 -23.14 9.92 5.20
CA LEU A 153 -22.35 8.98 5.99
C LEU A 153 -21.28 8.26 5.15
N VAL A 154 -21.63 7.87 3.92
CA VAL A 154 -20.70 7.24 2.97
C VAL A 154 -19.62 8.22 2.55
N HIS A 155 -20.02 9.45 2.21
CA HIS A 155 -19.10 10.53 1.91
C HIS A 155 -18.15 10.81 3.09
N GLN A 156 -18.69 10.93 4.32
CA GLN A 156 -17.86 11.10 5.51
C GLN A 156 -16.88 9.92 5.69
N GLY A 157 -17.35 8.68 5.51
CA GLY A 157 -16.51 7.48 5.60
C GLY A 157 -15.33 7.54 4.64
N LEU A 158 -15.58 7.90 3.39
CA LEU A 158 -14.57 8.01 2.34
C LEU A 158 -13.52 9.09 2.67
N VAL A 159 -13.95 10.27 3.11
CA VAL A 159 -13.07 11.36 3.54
C VAL A 159 -12.19 10.93 4.72
N GLN A 160 -12.77 10.27 5.72
CA GLN A 160 -12.03 9.84 6.91
C GLN A 160 -11.05 8.72 6.62
N LEU A 161 -11.42 7.75 5.76
CA LEU A 161 -10.54 6.67 5.32
C LEU A 161 -9.38 7.21 4.48
N SER A 162 -9.65 8.16 3.58
CA SER A 162 -8.59 8.83 2.81
C SER A 162 -7.60 9.54 3.72
N ALA A 163 -8.10 10.33 4.67
CA ALA A 163 -7.26 11.02 5.65
C ALA A 163 -6.51 10.04 6.57
N PHE A 164 -7.09 8.86 6.85
CA PHE A 164 -6.43 7.79 7.60
C PHE A 164 -5.26 7.21 6.81
N ALA A 165 -5.45 6.93 5.52
CA ALA A 165 -4.40 6.40 4.66
C ALA A 165 -3.23 7.38 4.55
N ASP A 166 -3.51 8.66 4.31
CA ASP A 166 -2.46 9.68 4.18
C ASP A 166 -1.64 9.87 5.48
N ARG A 167 -2.25 9.70 6.66
CA ARG A 167 -1.56 9.81 7.95
C ARG A 167 -0.69 8.59 8.29
N ASN A 168 -1.07 7.41 7.80
CA ASN A 168 -0.46 6.14 8.20
C ASN A 168 0.45 5.53 7.11
N ALA A 169 0.82 6.33 6.09
CA ALA A 169 1.59 5.91 4.94
C ALA A 169 2.95 5.24 5.27
N SER A 170 3.53 5.51 6.44
CA SER A 170 4.81 4.93 6.88
C SER A 170 4.70 3.64 7.70
N SER A 171 3.49 3.26 8.14
CA SER A 171 3.29 2.25 9.21
C SER A 171 2.53 1.00 8.76
N PHE A 172 2.06 0.98 7.51
CA PHE A 172 1.41 -0.16 6.87
C PHE A 172 2.23 -0.61 5.66
N THR A 173 2.01 -1.83 5.18
CA THR A 173 2.23 -2.15 3.77
C THR A 173 1.24 -1.32 2.94
N ASP A 174 1.58 -0.03 2.78
CA ASP A 174 0.76 1.11 2.32
C ASP A 174 0.01 0.88 1.00
N PHE A 175 0.55 -0.05 0.21
CA PHE A 175 0.03 -0.61 -1.03
C PHE A 175 -1.46 -0.99 -0.92
N GLU A 176 -1.83 -1.87 0.02
CA GLU A 176 -3.17 -2.46 0.04
C GLU A 176 -4.28 -1.46 0.38
N LEU A 177 -3.99 -0.46 1.20
CA LEU A 177 -5.00 0.50 1.65
C LEU A 177 -5.39 1.44 0.52
N HIS A 178 -4.41 2.03 -0.17
CA HIS A 178 -4.66 2.87 -1.34
C HIS A 178 -5.34 2.09 -2.47
N GLN A 179 -4.96 0.83 -2.68
CA GLN A 179 -5.63 -0.08 -3.60
C GLN A 179 -7.12 -0.28 -3.29
N LYS A 180 -7.43 -0.56 -2.02
CA LYS A 180 -8.82 -0.75 -1.57
C LYS A 180 -9.63 0.54 -1.71
N LEU A 181 -9.04 1.70 -1.42
CA LEU A 181 -9.75 2.97 -1.42
C LEU A 181 -10.12 3.47 -2.81
N TYR A 182 -9.25 3.35 -3.81
CA TYR A 182 -9.65 3.74 -5.16
C TYR A 182 -10.75 2.80 -5.68
N ARG A 183 -10.70 1.50 -5.37
CA ARG A 183 -11.75 0.54 -5.74
C ARG A 183 -13.09 0.86 -5.08
N ILE A 184 -13.08 1.32 -3.82
CA ILE A 184 -14.29 1.82 -3.14
C ILE A 184 -14.82 3.08 -3.85
N ALA A 185 -13.94 4.00 -4.20
CA ALA A 185 -14.31 5.28 -4.78
C ALA A 185 -14.59 5.25 -6.30
N SER A 186 -14.41 4.10 -6.97
CA SER A 186 -14.45 3.93 -8.44
C SER A 186 -15.83 4.08 -9.06
N GLY A 187 -15.97 3.90 -10.37
CA GLY A 187 -17.27 4.01 -11.07
C GLY A 187 -17.41 5.25 -11.96
N PHE A 188 -16.30 5.93 -12.28
CA PHE A 188 -16.27 7.12 -13.12
C PHE A 188 -15.98 6.85 -14.60
N ASN A 189 -16.38 5.69 -15.15
CA ASN A 189 -16.05 5.30 -16.53
C ASN A 189 -16.45 6.38 -17.55
N GLY A 190 -15.45 6.99 -18.21
CA GLY A 190 -15.69 7.99 -19.26
C GLY A 190 -16.41 9.26 -18.81
N ALA A 191 -16.43 9.57 -17.51
CA ALA A 191 -17.11 10.76 -17.00
C ALA A 191 -16.39 12.05 -17.44
N ASP A 192 -17.13 12.98 -18.07
CA ASP A 192 -16.68 14.37 -18.17
C ASP A 192 -16.66 14.95 -16.75
N ILE A 193 -15.47 15.21 -16.23
CA ILE A 193 -15.24 15.75 -14.87
C ILE A 193 -16.02 17.06 -14.68
N ASN A 194 -16.23 17.83 -15.76
CA ASN A 194 -16.96 19.09 -15.71
C ASN A 194 -18.48 18.91 -15.59
N ALA A 195 -19.00 17.71 -15.85
CA ALA A 195 -20.40 17.36 -15.67
C ALA A 195 -20.71 16.79 -14.28
N LEU A 196 -19.70 16.50 -13.45
CA LEU A 196 -19.88 16.00 -12.08
C LEU A 196 -20.34 17.13 -11.13
N VAL A 197 -21.24 16.79 -10.21
CA VAL A 197 -21.83 17.72 -9.23
C VAL A 197 -21.32 17.39 -7.82
N ASP A 198 -21.02 18.43 -7.04
CA ASP A 198 -20.72 18.43 -5.60
C ASP A 198 -20.00 17.16 -5.06
N THR A 199 -20.76 16.21 -4.52
CA THR A 199 -20.24 14.99 -3.85
C THR A 199 -19.54 14.02 -4.79
N ASP A 200 -19.97 13.94 -6.05
CA ASP A 200 -19.32 13.09 -7.06
C ASP A 200 -17.97 13.69 -7.49
N LYS A 201 -17.87 15.02 -7.52
CA LYS A 201 -16.60 15.71 -7.80
C LYS A 201 -15.59 15.49 -6.68
N GLU A 202 -16.02 15.56 -5.43
CA GLU A 202 -15.15 15.25 -4.29
C GLU A 202 -14.75 13.77 -4.26
N ARG A 203 -15.70 12.86 -4.51
CA ARG A 203 -15.41 11.43 -4.66
C ARG A 203 -14.39 11.17 -5.77
N TYR A 204 -14.51 11.85 -6.91
CA TYR A 204 -13.54 11.74 -8.01
C TYR A 204 -12.13 12.16 -7.57
N ILE A 205 -12.00 13.25 -6.80
CA ILE A 205 -10.70 13.70 -6.28
C ILE A 205 -10.05 12.63 -5.41
N TYR A 206 -10.83 11.99 -4.51
CA TYR A 206 -10.33 10.93 -3.65
C TYR A 206 -10.02 9.63 -4.41
N TRP A 207 -10.88 9.25 -5.35
CA TRP A 207 -10.64 8.14 -6.27
C TRP A 207 -9.32 8.35 -7.00
N TYR A 208 -9.15 9.50 -7.65
CA TYR A 208 -7.95 9.83 -8.43
C TYR A 208 -6.68 9.88 -7.57
N HIS A 209 -6.77 10.47 -6.38
CA HIS A 209 -5.65 10.50 -5.42
C HIS A 209 -5.20 9.09 -5.04
N HIS A 210 -6.13 8.22 -4.65
CA HIS A 210 -5.82 6.86 -4.25
C HIS A 210 -5.45 5.96 -5.43
N LEU A 211 -6.00 6.21 -6.61
CA LEU A 211 -5.65 5.54 -7.85
C LEU A 211 -4.19 5.82 -8.22
N LYS A 212 -3.75 7.08 -8.13
CA LYS A 212 -2.33 7.45 -8.31
C LYS A 212 -1.44 6.78 -7.30
N LYS A 213 -1.81 6.85 -6.02
CA LYS A 213 -1.00 6.23 -4.96
C LYS A 213 -0.94 4.71 -5.12
N ALA A 214 -2.01 4.06 -5.56
CA ALA A 214 -2.02 2.63 -5.88
C ALA A 214 -1.16 2.32 -7.11
N ALA A 215 -1.20 3.15 -8.15
CA ALA A 215 -0.35 3.01 -9.32
C ALA A 215 1.15 3.23 -9.01
N MET A 216 1.48 4.24 -8.20
CA MET A 216 2.83 4.47 -7.64
C MET A 216 3.31 3.29 -6.80
N SER A 217 2.38 2.47 -6.33
CA SER A 217 2.61 1.34 -5.45
C SER A 217 2.45 0.00 -6.21
N PHE A 218 2.47 0.03 -7.55
CA PHE A 218 2.44 -1.13 -8.45
C PHE A 218 1.14 -1.93 -8.43
N ASP A 219 0.00 -1.32 -8.11
CA ASP A 219 -1.29 -1.92 -8.49
C ASP A 219 -1.48 -1.77 -10.01
N MET A 220 -1.28 -2.87 -10.73
CA MET A 220 -1.45 -2.90 -12.18
C MET A 220 -2.87 -2.50 -12.58
N ASP A 221 -3.90 -2.91 -11.82
CA ASP A 221 -5.28 -2.51 -12.10
C ASP A 221 -5.43 -0.98 -12.04
N ALA A 222 -4.73 -0.33 -11.10
CA ALA A 222 -4.72 1.12 -10.99
C ALA A 222 -4.00 1.79 -12.17
N VAL A 223 -2.88 1.22 -12.64
CA VAL A 223 -2.16 1.70 -13.84
C VAL A 223 -3.04 1.59 -15.09
N PHE A 224 -3.77 0.49 -15.25
CA PHE A 224 -4.72 0.32 -16.35
C PHE A 224 -5.88 1.30 -16.29
N GLU A 225 -6.44 1.50 -15.10
CA GLU A 225 -7.54 2.43 -14.91
C GLU A 225 -7.07 3.87 -15.22
N LEU A 226 -5.86 4.28 -14.81
CA LEU A 226 -5.26 5.55 -15.26
C LEU A 226 -5.17 5.65 -16.80
N ALA A 227 -4.64 4.62 -17.46
CA ALA A 227 -4.49 4.60 -18.91
C ALA A 227 -5.84 4.68 -19.64
N SER A 228 -6.87 3.97 -19.14
CA SER A 228 -8.22 3.99 -19.70
C SER A 228 -8.89 5.36 -19.63
N HIS A 229 -8.42 6.21 -18.70
CA HIS A 229 -8.87 7.58 -18.50
C HIS A 229 -8.02 8.63 -19.26
N GLY A 230 -7.14 8.20 -20.17
CA GLY A 230 -6.30 9.09 -20.98
C GLY A 230 -5.20 9.79 -20.18
N LEU A 231 -4.89 9.29 -18.98
CA LEU A 231 -3.83 9.82 -18.14
C LEU A 231 -2.52 9.12 -18.47
N ASP A 232 -1.43 9.87 -18.44
CA ASP A 232 -0.11 9.37 -18.82
C ASP A 232 0.41 8.32 -17.83
N SER A 233 0.23 7.04 -18.17
CA SER A 233 0.70 5.90 -17.39
C SER A 233 2.23 5.80 -17.36
N SER A 234 2.94 6.46 -18.28
CA SER A 234 4.40 6.41 -18.37
C SER A 234 5.09 7.07 -17.16
N LEU A 235 4.45 8.05 -16.51
CA LEU A 235 4.97 8.75 -15.33
C LEU A 235 5.11 7.82 -14.11
N TYR A 236 4.23 6.84 -13.99
CA TYR A 236 4.28 5.83 -12.92
C TYR A 236 5.22 4.69 -13.29
N ILE A 237 5.50 4.54 -14.59
CA ILE A 237 6.44 3.54 -15.11
C ILE A 237 7.92 3.97 -14.96
N GLY A 238 8.20 5.22 -14.58
CA GLY A 238 9.58 5.70 -14.35
C GLY A 238 10.08 5.68 -12.89
N TYR A 239 9.17 5.68 -11.89
CA TYR A 239 9.53 5.87 -10.48
C TYR A 239 10.02 4.60 -9.75
N MET A 240 10.21 3.52 -10.50
CA MET A 240 10.30 2.15 -9.99
C MET A 240 11.74 1.64 -9.92
N GLY A 241 12.63 2.47 -9.35
CA GLY A 241 14.03 2.14 -9.13
C GLY A 241 14.20 1.06 -8.05
N GLY A 242 13.92 -0.19 -8.40
CA GLY A 242 14.22 -1.36 -7.57
C GLY A 242 14.29 -2.64 -8.41
N SER A 243 15.48 -3.21 -8.50
CA SER A 243 15.86 -4.39 -9.31
C SER A 243 15.02 -5.65 -9.08
N LYS A 244 14.34 -5.78 -7.92
CA LYS A 244 13.79 -7.06 -7.45
C LYS A 244 12.41 -7.48 -7.98
N ARG A 245 11.65 -6.63 -8.66
CA ARG A 245 10.27 -6.94 -9.12
C ARG A 245 10.03 -6.73 -10.62
N SER A 246 11.05 -6.32 -11.35
CA SER A 246 11.00 -6.00 -12.78
C SER A 246 10.47 -7.18 -13.61
N GLU A 247 10.87 -8.41 -13.30
CA GLU A 247 10.44 -9.62 -14.02
C GLU A 247 8.95 -9.94 -13.80
N SER A 248 8.45 -9.87 -12.56
CA SER A 248 7.03 -10.09 -12.27
C SER A 248 6.14 -9.07 -12.99
N ILE A 249 6.60 -7.83 -13.13
CA ILE A 249 5.87 -6.77 -13.83
C ILE A 249 5.80 -7.05 -15.33
N ALA A 250 6.90 -7.56 -15.91
CA ALA A 250 6.96 -7.90 -17.32
C ALA A 250 5.96 -9.03 -17.67
N ILE A 251 5.89 -10.08 -16.84
CA ILE A 251 4.96 -11.21 -17.00
C ILE A 251 3.49 -10.75 -16.95
N GLU A 252 3.15 -9.87 -16.01
CA GLU A 252 1.78 -9.36 -15.87
C GLU A 252 1.38 -8.48 -17.08
N CYS A 253 2.31 -7.66 -17.58
CA CYS A 253 2.11 -6.89 -18.80
C CYS A 253 1.85 -7.79 -20.02
N GLU A 254 2.60 -8.89 -20.17
CA GLU A 254 2.37 -9.88 -21.24
C GLU A 254 1.01 -10.56 -21.12
N THR A 255 0.66 -11.00 -19.92
CA THR A 255 -0.63 -11.67 -19.64
C THR A 255 -1.83 -10.81 -20.05
N ARG A 256 -1.67 -9.49 -19.98
CA ARG A 256 -2.69 -8.51 -20.36
C ARG A 256 -2.52 -7.95 -21.78
N GLY A 257 -1.57 -8.45 -22.57
CA GLY A 257 -1.35 -8.05 -23.96
C GLY A 257 -0.66 -6.69 -24.15
N MET A 258 -0.05 -6.11 -23.10
CA MET A 258 0.70 -4.85 -23.18
C MET A 258 2.13 -5.06 -23.69
N VAL A 259 2.27 -5.40 -24.97
CA VAL A 259 3.55 -5.84 -25.55
C VAL A 259 4.68 -4.82 -25.38
N VAL A 260 4.40 -3.52 -25.56
CA VAL A 260 5.42 -2.45 -25.45
C VAL A 260 5.92 -2.26 -24.00
N ASN A 261 5.01 -2.32 -23.03
CA ASN A 261 5.38 -2.16 -21.62
C ASN A 261 6.08 -3.41 -21.09
N ALA A 262 5.60 -4.59 -21.48
CA ALA A 262 6.27 -5.85 -21.17
C ALA A 262 7.72 -5.84 -21.69
N TYR A 263 7.91 -5.40 -22.94
CA TYR A 263 9.25 -5.28 -23.54
C TYR A 263 10.18 -4.36 -22.74
N TYR A 264 9.71 -3.16 -22.34
CA TYR A 264 10.47 -2.25 -21.50
C TYR A 264 10.92 -2.90 -20.19
N TRP A 265 10.00 -3.62 -19.54
CA TRP A 265 10.29 -4.25 -18.26
C TRP A 265 11.19 -5.47 -18.35
N TRP A 266 11.10 -6.23 -19.43
CA TRP A 266 12.07 -7.28 -19.71
C TRP A 266 13.48 -6.69 -19.89
N ILE A 267 13.64 -5.55 -20.57
CA ILE A 267 14.92 -4.84 -20.67
C ILE A 267 15.44 -4.42 -19.30
N VAL A 268 14.62 -3.79 -18.48
CA VAL A 268 15.02 -3.36 -17.12
C VAL A 268 15.41 -4.58 -16.27
N SER A 269 14.69 -5.69 -16.37
CA SER A 269 15.01 -6.94 -15.66
C SER A 269 16.34 -7.54 -16.10
N ALA A 270 16.61 -7.54 -17.41
CA ALA A 270 17.84 -8.03 -18.00
C ALA A 270 19.06 -7.19 -17.56
N ILE A 271 18.93 -5.86 -17.54
CA ILE A 271 19.99 -4.96 -17.06
C ILE A 271 20.27 -5.18 -15.57
N ASN A 272 19.25 -5.53 -14.79
CA ASN A 272 19.38 -5.89 -13.36
C ASN A 272 19.88 -7.33 -13.12
N GLY A 273 20.33 -8.04 -14.16
CA GLY A 273 20.95 -9.36 -14.01
C GLY A 273 20.01 -10.57 -14.09
N SER A 274 18.71 -10.39 -14.41
CA SER A 274 17.81 -11.55 -14.60
C SER A 274 18.15 -12.27 -15.92
N VAL A 275 18.69 -13.48 -15.81
CA VAL A 275 19.01 -14.38 -16.93
C VAL A 275 17.75 -14.79 -17.68
N ASP A 276 16.64 -14.96 -16.96
CA ASP A 276 15.34 -15.32 -17.52
C ASP A 276 14.79 -14.22 -18.41
N ALA A 277 14.97 -12.96 -17.99
CA ALA A 277 14.63 -11.80 -18.79
C ALA A 277 15.50 -11.71 -20.06
N ILE A 278 16.81 -11.93 -19.93
CA ILE A 278 17.73 -11.95 -21.08
C ILE A 278 17.32 -13.03 -22.08
N TYR A 279 17.04 -14.24 -21.61
CA TYR A 279 16.59 -15.35 -22.44
C TYR A 279 15.32 -14.98 -23.24
N LYS A 280 14.34 -14.40 -22.55
CA LYS A 280 13.05 -14.03 -23.14
C LYS A 280 13.14 -12.89 -24.14
N LEU A 281 14.02 -11.92 -23.91
CA LEU A 281 14.32 -10.89 -24.90
C LEU A 281 14.87 -11.49 -26.18
N VAL A 282 15.81 -12.44 -26.08
CA VAL A 282 16.43 -13.08 -27.25
C VAL A 282 15.45 -13.99 -27.98
N SER A 283 14.63 -14.76 -27.27
CA SER A 283 13.72 -15.74 -27.87
C SER A 283 12.48 -15.10 -28.51
N ASP A 284 11.90 -14.10 -27.85
CA ASP A 284 10.54 -13.64 -28.19
C ASP A 284 10.57 -12.25 -28.85
N TYR A 285 11.26 -11.28 -28.23
CA TYR A 285 11.12 -9.86 -28.56
C TYR A 285 12.13 -9.37 -29.60
N ASP A 286 13.41 -9.60 -29.36
CA ASP A 286 14.52 -9.12 -30.18
C ASP A 286 14.99 -10.16 -31.21
N LYS A 287 14.28 -11.29 -31.36
CA LYS A 287 14.65 -12.43 -32.22
C LYS A 287 15.07 -12.08 -33.66
N GLU A 288 14.52 -10.99 -34.21
CA GLU A 288 14.79 -10.51 -35.57
C GLU A 288 15.92 -9.47 -35.63
N ASN A 289 16.33 -8.94 -34.48
CA ASN A 289 17.37 -7.93 -34.34
C ASN A 289 18.68 -8.59 -33.88
N SER A 290 19.48 -9.00 -34.86
CA SER A 290 20.75 -9.70 -34.62
C SER A 290 21.66 -8.94 -33.65
N PHE A 291 21.79 -7.62 -33.78
CA PHE A 291 22.63 -6.82 -32.88
C PHE A 291 22.16 -6.92 -31.42
N ARG A 292 20.85 -6.76 -31.16
CA ARG A 292 20.31 -6.83 -29.79
C ARG A 292 20.40 -8.23 -29.19
N CYS A 293 20.11 -9.27 -29.97
CA CYS A 293 20.32 -10.65 -29.51
C CYS A 293 21.75 -10.87 -28.99
N TRP A 294 22.75 -10.40 -29.73
CA TRP A 294 24.15 -10.57 -29.34
C TRP A 294 24.54 -9.69 -28.14
N VAL A 295 23.99 -8.49 -27.99
CA VAL A 295 24.18 -7.67 -26.76
C VAL A 295 23.70 -8.45 -25.53
N TRP A 296 22.52 -9.04 -25.60
CA TRP A 296 21.92 -9.81 -24.52
C TRP A 296 22.70 -11.09 -24.20
N ILE A 297 23.16 -11.82 -25.23
CA ILE A 297 23.99 -13.02 -25.05
C ILE A 297 25.32 -12.69 -24.40
N PHE A 298 25.99 -11.62 -24.82
CA PHE A 298 27.23 -11.18 -24.19
C PHE A 298 27.00 -10.71 -22.75
N LEU A 299 25.89 -10.03 -22.46
CA LEU A 299 25.54 -9.64 -21.10
C LEU A 299 25.33 -10.86 -20.19
N ALA A 300 24.58 -11.88 -20.64
CA ALA A 300 24.43 -13.13 -19.88
C ALA A 300 25.78 -13.81 -19.60
N LYS A 301 26.69 -13.80 -20.58
CA LYS A 301 28.02 -14.38 -20.43
C LYS A 301 28.84 -13.66 -19.35
N GLU A 302 28.78 -12.34 -19.29
CA GLU A 302 29.44 -11.56 -18.24
C GLU A 302 28.82 -11.82 -16.85
N LEU A 303 27.52 -12.11 -16.79
CA LEU A 303 26.82 -12.57 -15.58
C LEU A 303 27.12 -14.05 -15.22
N GLY A 304 27.91 -14.76 -16.03
CA GLY A 304 28.31 -16.15 -15.79
C GLY A 304 27.43 -17.22 -16.44
N PHE A 305 26.48 -16.85 -17.31
CA PHE A 305 25.54 -17.77 -17.96
C PHE A 305 25.78 -17.87 -19.47
N ASP A 306 25.90 -19.09 -20.00
CA ASP A 306 26.09 -19.33 -21.44
C ASP A 306 24.81 -19.83 -22.12
N LEU A 307 24.01 -18.87 -22.61
CA LEU A 307 22.73 -19.12 -23.27
C LEU A 307 22.82 -19.84 -24.63
N LEU A 308 24.03 -20.04 -25.17
CA LEU A 308 24.23 -20.86 -26.38
C LEU A 308 24.23 -22.36 -26.06
N THR A 309 24.26 -22.71 -24.77
CA THR A 309 24.15 -24.08 -24.27
C THR A 309 22.94 -24.18 -23.34
N SER A 310 22.50 -25.42 -23.05
CA SER A 310 21.46 -25.60 -22.03
C SER A 310 21.96 -25.08 -20.69
N THR A 311 21.31 -24.05 -20.16
CA THR A 311 21.75 -23.35 -18.95
C THR A 311 20.86 -23.77 -17.79
N ASP A 312 21.46 -24.31 -16.73
CA ASP A 312 20.77 -24.50 -15.45
C ASP A 312 20.96 -23.24 -14.61
N THR A 313 19.85 -22.57 -14.28
CA THR A 313 19.89 -21.34 -13.46
C THR A 313 19.93 -21.63 -11.95
N THR A 314 20.16 -22.89 -11.54
CA THR A 314 20.31 -23.28 -10.13
C THR A 314 21.57 -22.66 -9.54
N THR A 315 21.39 -21.74 -8.58
CA THR A 315 22.52 -21.08 -7.90
C THR A 315 22.89 -21.83 -6.62
N SER A 316 24.14 -22.27 -6.51
CA SER A 316 24.70 -22.88 -5.30
C SER A 316 25.59 -21.90 -4.55
N TYR A 317 25.37 -21.78 -3.24
CA TYR A 317 26.17 -20.96 -2.35
C TYR A 317 26.95 -21.86 -1.39
N ASP A 318 28.26 -21.67 -1.33
CA ASP A 318 29.12 -22.27 -0.31
C ASP A 318 29.15 -21.36 0.92
N MET A 319 28.54 -21.83 2.01
CA MET A 319 28.56 -21.15 3.30
C MET A 319 29.62 -21.81 4.18
N HIS A 320 30.61 -21.02 4.57
CA HIS A 320 31.64 -21.43 5.51
C HIS A 320 31.30 -20.91 6.91
N SER A 321 31.18 -21.82 7.89
CA SER A 321 31.03 -21.48 9.30
C SER A 321 32.09 -22.24 10.11
N GLY A 322 33.17 -21.55 10.49
CA GLY A 322 34.32 -22.21 11.11
C GLY A 322 35.05 -23.15 10.14
N ASP A 323 35.32 -24.38 10.57
CA ASP A 323 35.96 -25.44 9.76
C ASP A 323 34.96 -26.26 8.91
N GLU A 324 33.66 -25.94 8.97
CA GLU A 324 32.63 -26.65 8.24
C GLU A 324 32.15 -25.84 7.02
N SER A 325 32.11 -26.50 5.86
CA SER A 325 31.57 -25.96 4.60
C SER A 325 30.24 -26.63 4.28
N TYR A 326 29.19 -25.83 4.14
CA TYR A 326 27.86 -26.30 3.72
C TYR A 326 27.50 -25.64 2.39
N THR A 327 27.13 -26.44 1.40
CA THR A 327 26.61 -25.94 0.13
C THR A 327 25.09 -25.96 0.17
N PHE A 328 24.45 -24.82 -0.06
CA PHE A 328 23.00 -24.70 -0.20
C PHE A 328 22.68 -24.19 -1.60
N SER A 329 21.70 -24.82 -2.26
CA SER A 329 21.30 -24.48 -3.63
C SER A 329 19.89 -23.91 -3.66
N LEU A 330 19.71 -22.79 -4.35
CA LEU A 330 18.41 -22.28 -4.74
C LEU A 330 17.98 -22.98 -6.03
N PRO A 331 16.80 -23.63 -6.06
CA PRO A 331 16.33 -24.35 -7.24
C PRO A 331 16.08 -23.37 -8.41
N GLY A 332 16.78 -23.59 -9.53
CA GLY A 332 16.58 -22.86 -10.78
C GLY A 332 15.73 -23.64 -11.79
N LYS A 333 15.83 -23.25 -13.06
CA LYS A 333 15.22 -23.96 -14.20
C LYS A 333 16.25 -24.19 -15.30
N ILE A 334 15.97 -25.21 -16.13
CA ILE A 334 16.79 -25.50 -17.30
C ILE A 334 16.26 -24.69 -18.48
N LEU A 335 17.06 -23.74 -18.96
CA LEU A 335 16.83 -22.98 -20.17
C LEU A 335 17.42 -23.74 -21.38
N PRO A 336 16.64 -23.96 -22.46
CA PRO A 336 17.16 -24.53 -23.71
C PRO A 336 18.25 -23.68 -24.34
N ALA A 337 19.08 -24.27 -25.20
CA ALA A 337 20.08 -23.52 -25.97
C ALA A 337 19.41 -22.59 -26.99
N LEU A 338 19.87 -21.34 -27.08
CA LEU A 338 19.42 -20.37 -28.06
C LEU A 338 20.29 -20.40 -29.32
N THR A 339 19.66 -20.24 -30.49
CA THR A 339 20.33 -20.07 -31.79
C THR A 339 20.12 -18.65 -32.29
N PRO A 340 20.97 -17.68 -31.90
CA PRO A 340 20.85 -16.30 -32.36
C PRO A 340 21.17 -16.18 -33.86
N PRO A 341 20.73 -15.10 -34.53
CA PRO A 341 21.10 -14.85 -35.93
C PRO A 341 22.60 -14.64 -36.09
N ASP A 342 23.16 -15.12 -37.21
CA ASP A 342 24.56 -14.86 -37.57
C ASP A 342 24.84 -13.36 -37.74
N VAL A 343 25.99 -12.92 -37.24
CA VAL A 343 26.46 -11.53 -37.35
C VAL A 343 27.89 -11.47 -37.84
N ASP A 344 28.23 -10.40 -38.53
CA ASP A 344 29.62 -10.11 -38.86
C ASP A 344 30.44 -9.72 -37.62
N THR A 345 31.77 -9.74 -37.77
CA THR A 345 32.71 -9.43 -36.69
C THR A 345 32.59 -7.98 -36.18
N SER A 346 32.13 -7.05 -37.02
CA SER A 346 31.96 -5.64 -36.63
C SER A 346 30.78 -5.46 -35.68
N ILE A 347 29.63 -6.03 -36.04
CA ILE A 347 28.40 -6.02 -35.23
C ILE A 347 28.61 -6.77 -33.92
N SER A 348 29.32 -7.91 -33.96
CA SER A 348 29.69 -8.67 -32.77
C SER A 348 30.53 -7.84 -31.79
N ASN A 349 31.58 -7.16 -32.27
CA ASN A 349 32.44 -6.31 -31.45
C ASN A 349 31.68 -5.14 -30.83
N MET A 350 30.79 -4.49 -31.59
CA MET A 350 29.96 -3.40 -31.07
C MET A 350 28.97 -3.89 -30.00
N ALA A 351 28.35 -5.06 -30.21
CA ALA A 351 27.43 -5.65 -29.27
C ALA A 351 28.14 -6.01 -27.95
N GLN A 352 29.34 -6.57 -28.04
CA GLN A 352 30.16 -6.90 -26.88
C GLN A 352 30.56 -5.66 -26.08
N GLN A 353 30.97 -4.57 -26.74
CA GLN A 353 31.29 -3.30 -26.06
C GLN A 353 30.10 -2.70 -25.32
N LEU A 354 28.89 -2.81 -25.88
CA LEU A 354 27.68 -2.33 -25.22
C LEU A 354 27.31 -3.21 -24.01
N ALA A 355 27.43 -4.54 -24.14
CA ALA A 355 27.21 -5.47 -23.04
C ALA A 355 28.16 -5.19 -21.87
N TYR A 356 29.44 -4.93 -22.13
CA TYR A 356 30.40 -4.53 -21.09
C TYR A 356 30.00 -3.26 -20.34
N LYS A 357 29.47 -2.26 -21.05
CA LYS A 357 29.00 -1.02 -20.41
C LYS A 357 27.79 -1.27 -19.51
N LEU A 358 26.85 -2.10 -19.96
CA LEU A 358 25.67 -2.47 -19.18
C LEU A 358 26.07 -3.28 -17.93
N TYR A 359 27.01 -4.20 -18.06
CA TYR A 359 27.54 -4.97 -16.93
C TYR A 359 28.32 -4.11 -15.93
N ALA A 360 29.12 -3.14 -16.40
CA ALA A 360 29.80 -2.18 -15.52
C ALA A 360 28.81 -1.32 -14.73
N GLN A 361 27.71 -0.88 -15.36
CA GLN A 361 26.64 -0.15 -14.69
C GLN A 361 25.93 -1.02 -13.64
N TYR A 362 25.66 -2.29 -13.96
CA TYR A 362 25.12 -3.26 -13.00
C TYR A 362 26.00 -3.37 -11.75
N LEU A 363 27.33 -3.45 -11.92
CA LEU A 363 28.27 -3.50 -10.79
C LEU A 363 28.31 -2.20 -9.97
N GLU A 364 28.26 -1.03 -10.61
CA GLU A 364 28.25 0.27 -9.89
C GLU A 364 26.98 0.47 -9.06
N ASP A 365 25.82 0.02 -9.55
CA ASP A 365 24.55 0.07 -8.81
C ASP A 365 24.49 -0.95 -7.66
N ASP A 366 25.16 -2.11 -7.78
CA ASP A 366 25.31 -3.10 -6.68
C ASP A 366 26.26 -2.58 -5.56
N ILE A 367 27.33 -1.85 -5.92
CA ILE A 367 28.32 -1.32 -4.95
C ILE A 367 27.71 -0.23 -4.04
N PHE A 368 26.70 0.53 -4.51
CA PHE A 368 26.04 1.56 -3.69
C PHE A 368 25.20 1.00 -2.52
N PHE A 369 24.95 -0.30 -2.47
CA PHE A 369 24.17 -0.94 -1.41
C PHE A 369 25.01 -1.75 -0.40
N GLU A 370 26.27 -2.08 -0.71
CA GLU A 370 27.14 -2.79 0.25
C GLU A 370 27.71 -1.88 1.37
N GLU A 371 27.78 -0.56 1.18
CA GLU A 371 28.32 0.38 2.20
C GLU A 371 27.39 0.65 3.42
N TYR A 372 26.18 0.10 3.46
CA TYR A 372 25.29 0.19 4.65
C TYR A 372 25.23 -1.10 5.48
N THR A 373 26.30 -1.88 5.50
CA THR A 373 26.48 -2.92 6.52
C THR A 373 27.69 -2.61 7.40
N HIS A 374 27.36 -2.11 8.60
CA HIS A 374 28.21 -2.06 9.80
C HIS A 374 29.43 -1.12 9.74
N ASN A 375 29.26 0.08 10.29
CA ASN A 375 30.26 0.67 11.15
C ASN A 375 29.57 1.19 12.42
N GLU A 376 29.93 0.55 13.53
CA GLU A 376 29.80 0.84 14.97
C GLU A 376 28.76 1.86 15.47
#